data_AF-A0A956CGC0-F1
#
_entry.id   AF-A0A956CGC0-F1
#
_cell.length_a   1.000
_cell.length_b   1.000
_cell.length_c   1.000
_cell.angle_alpha   90.00
_cell.angle_beta   90.00
_cell.angle_gamma   90.00
#
_symmetry.space_group_name_H-M   'P 1'
#
loop_
_entity.id
_entity.type
_entity.pdbx_description
1 polymer ?
#
loop_
_entity_poly.entity_id
_entity_poly.type
_entity_poly.pdbx_seq_one_letter_code
_entity_poly.pdbx_strand_id
1 'polypeptide(L)'
;MQDWRWAAAWILGAFGLWMVASSVSPPLPALVGRDMGPELAPLEARVSAHPEDAAALEQLTEEYLTRGAPGLAQAALDRAPESVKAEPAIADARARSLSELGLARLALTAQKDVLTLCEQQACPRGLVARAERRARFLSQMVRLGVEDPTEQPNRALLAYRLAVREVSLDMR
;
A
#
# COMPACT_ATOMS: atom_id res chain seq x y z
N MET A 1 -35.64 44.64 -24.54
CA MET A 1 -34.62 43.82 -25.25
C MET A 1 -33.21 43.92 -24.61
N GLN A 2 -33.09 44.39 -23.36
CA GLN A 2 -31.78 44.54 -22.69
C GLN A 2 -31.51 43.40 -21.69
N ASP A 3 -32.54 42.69 -21.24
CA ASP A 3 -32.45 41.68 -20.17
C ASP A 3 -31.95 40.31 -20.66
N TRP A 4 -32.18 39.98 -21.94
CA TRP A 4 -31.76 38.69 -22.52
C TRP A 4 -30.24 38.56 -22.66
N ARG A 5 -29.54 39.69 -22.87
CA ARG A 5 -28.08 39.70 -23.09
C ARG A 5 -27.31 39.37 -21.81
N TRP A 6 -27.86 39.72 -20.66
CA TRP A 6 -27.26 39.39 -19.36
C TRP A 6 -27.52 37.93 -18.97
N ALA A 7 -28.73 37.41 -19.23
CA ALA A 7 -29.03 36.00 -18.98
C ALA A 7 -28.13 35.05 -19.79
N ALA A 8 -27.86 35.37 -21.06
CA ALA A 8 -26.96 34.57 -21.91
C ALA A 8 -25.50 34.57 -21.41
N ALA A 9 -25.02 35.69 -20.86
CA ALA A 9 -23.65 35.81 -20.34
C ALA A 9 -23.43 34.95 -19.09
N TRP A 10 -24.43 34.86 -18.19
CA TRP A 10 -24.35 34.02 -17.00
C TRP A 10 -24.36 32.52 -17.31
N ILE A 11 -25.15 32.08 -18.29
CA ILE A 11 -25.24 30.66 -18.67
C ILE A 11 -23.94 30.18 -19.33
N LEU A 12 -23.30 31.00 -20.18
CA LEU A 12 -22.02 30.64 -20.81
C LEU A 12 -20.85 30.66 -19.82
N GLY A 13 -20.83 31.59 -18.86
CA GLY A 13 -19.80 31.63 -17.81
C GLY A 13 -19.84 30.42 -16.87
N ALA A 14 -21.04 29.95 -16.51
CA ALA A 14 -21.21 28.77 -15.66
C ALA A 14 -20.80 27.45 -16.36
N PHE A 15 -21.03 27.34 -17.67
CA PHE A 15 -20.67 26.14 -18.44
C PHE A 15 -19.15 26.00 -18.63
N GLY A 16 -18.44 27.11 -18.82
CA GLY A 16 -16.97 27.11 -18.96
C GLY A 16 -16.24 26.66 -17.70
N LEU A 17 -16.78 26.99 -16.51
CA LEU A 17 -16.16 26.60 -15.24
C LEU A 17 -16.30 25.09 -14.93
N TRP A 18 -17.37 24.46 -15.44
CA TRP A 18 -17.62 23.03 -15.22
C TRP A 18 -16.72 22.13 -16.06
N MET A 19 -16.33 22.56 -17.27
CA MET A 19 -15.41 21.78 -18.13
C MET A 19 -13.96 21.79 -17.64
N VAL A 20 -13.49 22.83 -16.93
CA VAL A 20 -12.11 22.88 -16.41
C VAL A 20 -11.93 22.03 -15.14
N ALA A 21 -13.01 21.80 -14.38
CA ALA A 21 -12.96 20.97 -13.18
C ALA A 21 -12.87 19.45 -13.48
N SER A 22 -13.01 19.04 -14.74
CA SER A 22 -13.13 17.62 -15.13
C SER A 22 -11.84 16.98 -15.62
N SER A 23 -10.74 17.73 -15.79
CA SER A 23 -9.61 17.29 -16.62
C SER A 23 -8.34 16.84 -15.89
N VAL A 24 -8.41 16.42 -14.62
CA VAL A 24 -7.28 15.71 -13.98
C VAL A 24 -7.81 14.70 -12.95
N SER A 25 -8.55 13.69 -13.41
CA SER A 25 -8.49 12.42 -12.69
C SER A 25 -7.25 11.69 -13.19
N PRO A 26 -6.29 11.29 -12.34
CA PRO A 26 -5.26 10.36 -12.78
C PRO A 26 -5.96 9.13 -13.37
N PRO A 27 -5.42 8.52 -14.43
CA PRO A 27 -5.98 7.29 -14.97
C PRO A 27 -6.08 6.30 -13.81
N LEU A 28 -7.31 5.88 -13.47
CA LEU A 28 -7.52 4.74 -12.59
C LEU A 28 -6.70 3.59 -13.18
N PRO A 29 -5.83 2.91 -12.40
CA PRO A 29 -5.04 1.82 -12.94
C PRO A 29 -6.01 0.83 -13.59
N ALA A 30 -5.81 0.60 -14.89
CA ALA A 30 -6.57 -0.39 -15.63
C ALA A 30 -6.58 -1.68 -14.82
N LEU A 31 -7.76 -2.29 -14.62
CA LEU A 31 -7.99 -3.54 -13.90
C LEU A 31 -6.78 -4.48 -14.05
N VAL A 32 -5.89 -4.42 -13.06
CA VAL A 32 -4.65 -5.19 -13.02
C VAL A 32 -5.10 -6.63 -12.86
N GLY A 33 -4.89 -7.44 -13.89
CA GLY A 33 -5.37 -8.83 -13.86
C GLY A 33 -5.43 -9.49 -15.23
N ARG A 34 -5.66 -8.74 -16.32
CA ARG A 34 -5.80 -9.37 -17.64
C ARG A 34 -4.48 -9.63 -18.37
N ASP A 35 -3.41 -8.90 -18.02
CA ASP A 35 -2.08 -8.98 -18.67
C ASP A 35 -0.92 -9.17 -17.66
N MET A 36 -1.13 -9.95 -16.60
CA MET A 36 -0.11 -10.16 -15.54
C MET A 36 1.04 -11.12 -15.93
N GLY A 37 0.97 -11.65 -17.16
CA GLY A 37 1.92 -12.60 -17.74
C GLY A 37 1.52 -14.06 -17.46
N PRO A 38 1.88 -14.98 -18.37
CA PRO A 38 1.53 -16.41 -18.24
C PRO A 38 2.21 -17.10 -17.05
N GLU A 39 3.27 -16.50 -16.50
CA GLU A 39 4.05 -17.04 -15.39
C GLU A 39 3.32 -16.98 -14.05
N LEU A 40 2.31 -16.11 -13.91
CA LEU A 40 1.57 -15.94 -12.66
C LEU A 40 0.45 -16.99 -12.48
N ALA A 41 -0.17 -17.41 -13.58
CA ALA A 41 -1.25 -18.40 -13.60
C ALA A 41 -0.93 -19.71 -12.85
N PRO A 42 0.25 -20.35 -13.00
CA PRO A 42 0.57 -21.55 -12.23
C PRO A 42 0.67 -21.28 -10.72
N LEU A 43 1.10 -20.08 -10.34
CA LEU A 43 1.25 -19.69 -8.94
C LEU A 43 -0.11 -19.39 -8.29
N GLU A 44 -1.00 -18.69 -9.01
CA GLU A 44 -2.40 -18.48 -8.62
C GLU A 44 -3.13 -19.82 -8.46
N ALA A 45 -2.94 -20.75 -9.41
CA ALA A 45 -3.52 -22.08 -9.34
C ALA A 45 -3.00 -22.88 -8.14
N ARG A 46 -1.69 -22.80 -7.84
CA ARG A 46 -1.09 -23.46 -6.68
C ARG A 46 -1.66 -22.93 -5.37
N VAL A 47 -1.72 -21.61 -5.18
CA VAL A 47 -2.29 -21.00 -3.96
C VAL A 47 -3.78 -21.32 -3.83
N SER A 48 -4.51 -21.39 -4.95
CA SER A 48 -5.93 -21.76 -4.94
C SER A 48 -6.14 -23.23 -4.56
N ALA A 49 -5.26 -24.12 -5.00
CA ALA A 49 -5.32 -25.55 -4.68
C ALA A 49 -4.81 -25.87 -3.26
N HIS A 50 -3.86 -25.07 -2.76
CA HIS A 50 -3.18 -25.24 -1.47
C HIS A 50 -3.16 -23.92 -0.69
N PRO A 51 -4.32 -23.46 -0.17
CA PRO A 51 -4.40 -22.20 0.58
C PRO A 51 -3.58 -22.19 1.87
N GLU A 52 -3.18 -23.37 2.37
CA GLU A 52 -2.28 -23.56 3.52
C GLU A 52 -0.78 -23.38 3.19
N ASP A 53 -0.41 -23.33 1.90
CA ASP A 53 0.98 -23.17 1.47
C ASP A 53 1.41 -21.69 1.57
N ALA A 54 1.86 -21.30 2.75
CA ALA A 54 2.31 -19.94 3.04
C ALA A 54 3.45 -19.49 2.12
N ALA A 55 4.38 -20.38 1.77
CA ALA A 55 5.49 -20.04 0.89
C ALA A 55 5.00 -19.70 -0.53
N ALA A 56 4.04 -20.46 -1.06
CA ALA A 56 3.42 -20.14 -2.34
C ALA A 56 2.64 -18.82 -2.30
N LEU A 57 1.93 -18.54 -1.19
CA LEU A 57 1.22 -17.28 -1.01
C LEU A 57 2.18 -16.08 -0.89
N GLU A 58 3.28 -16.20 -0.15
CA GLU A 58 4.33 -15.18 -0.05
C GLU A 58 4.89 -14.88 -1.44
N GLN A 59 5.25 -15.91 -2.19
CA GLN A 59 5.75 -15.75 -3.56
C GLN A 59 4.72 -15.06 -4.46
N LEU A 60 3.45 -15.48 -4.43
CA LEU A 60 2.40 -14.85 -5.23
C LEU A 60 2.23 -13.37 -4.89
N THR A 61 2.28 -13.05 -3.61
CA THR A 61 2.18 -11.69 -3.11
C THR A 61 3.36 -10.84 -3.59
N GLU A 62 4.59 -11.36 -3.55
CA GLU A 62 5.76 -10.64 -4.06
C GLU A 62 5.67 -10.37 -5.56
N GLU A 63 5.21 -11.35 -6.34
CA GLU A 63 5.03 -11.19 -7.79
C GLU A 63 3.95 -10.15 -8.11
N TYR A 64 2.87 -10.10 -7.33
CA TYR A 64 1.85 -9.05 -7.43
C TYR A 64 2.44 -7.67 -7.11
N LEU A 65 3.19 -7.54 -6.01
CA LEU A 65 3.79 -6.27 -5.60
C LEU A 65 4.83 -5.78 -6.62
N THR A 66 5.65 -6.67 -7.16
CA THR A 66 6.65 -6.36 -8.20
C THR A 66 6.00 -5.84 -9.48
N ARG A 67 4.79 -6.29 -9.79
CA ARG A 67 3.98 -5.82 -10.94
C ARG A 67 3.14 -4.58 -10.64
N GLY A 68 3.28 -3.97 -9.47
CA GLY A 68 2.48 -2.81 -9.09
C GLY A 68 1.00 -3.15 -8.88
N ALA A 69 0.71 -4.38 -8.43
CA ALA A 69 -0.64 -4.87 -8.16
C ALA A 69 -0.92 -5.06 -6.64
N PRO A 70 -0.70 -4.05 -5.78
CA PRO A 70 -0.80 -4.23 -4.33
C PRO A 70 -2.22 -4.55 -3.86
N GLY A 71 -3.26 -4.20 -4.63
CA GLY A 71 -4.63 -4.61 -4.35
C GLY A 71 -4.87 -6.12 -4.51
N LEU A 72 -4.25 -6.75 -5.50
CA LEU A 72 -4.32 -8.21 -5.68
C LEU A 72 -3.50 -8.94 -4.61
N ALA A 73 -2.32 -8.40 -4.28
CA ALA A 73 -1.50 -8.86 -3.16
C ALA A 73 -2.31 -8.88 -1.85
N GLN A 74 -2.91 -7.73 -1.49
CA GLN A 74 -3.74 -7.62 -0.30
C GLN A 74 -4.94 -8.56 -0.34
N ALA A 75 -5.62 -8.69 -1.48
CA ALA A 75 -6.79 -9.56 -1.62
C ALA A 75 -6.43 -11.05 -1.51
N ALA A 76 -5.24 -11.47 -1.93
CA ALA A 76 -4.75 -12.83 -1.73
C ALA A 76 -4.48 -13.10 -0.24
N LEU A 77 -3.79 -12.17 0.43
CA LEU A 77 -3.48 -12.25 1.86
C LEU A 77 -4.73 -12.25 2.74
N ASP A 78 -5.75 -11.45 2.42
CA ASP A 78 -6.98 -11.38 3.21
C ASP A 78 -7.81 -12.68 3.14
N ARG A 79 -7.69 -13.44 2.05
CA ARG A 79 -8.36 -14.74 1.86
C ARG A 79 -7.61 -15.93 2.45
N ALA A 80 -6.36 -15.74 2.89
CA ALA A 80 -5.56 -16.81 3.46
C ALA A 80 -6.20 -17.38 4.75
N PRO A 81 -6.00 -18.66 5.06
CA PRO A 81 -6.39 -19.24 6.34
C PRO A 81 -5.72 -18.50 7.51
N GLU A 82 -6.38 -18.46 8.68
CA GLU A 82 -5.83 -17.79 9.87
C GLU A 82 -4.49 -18.38 10.32
N SER A 83 -4.28 -19.69 10.13
CA SER A 83 -2.99 -20.35 10.40
C SER A 83 -1.85 -19.79 9.56
N VAL A 84 -2.13 -19.42 8.30
CA VAL A 84 -1.17 -18.82 7.37
C VAL A 84 -0.98 -17.34 7.66
N LYS A 85 -2.05 -16.62 7.99
CA LYS A 85 -1.97 -15.19 8.39
C LYS A 85 -1.13 -14.98 9.64
N ALA A 86 -1.08 -15.97 10.54
CA ALA A 86 -0.25 -15.93 11.74
C ALA A 86 1.25 -16.12 11.45
N GLU A 87 1.65 -16.48 10.22
CA GLU A 87 3.05 -16.60 9.87
C GLU A 87 3.72 -15.21 9.72
N PRO A 88 4.89 -14.96 10.35
CA PRO A 88 5.53 -13.65 10.33
C PRO A 88 5.86 -13.13 8.92
N ALA A 89 6.19 -14.02 7.99
CA ALA A 89 6.48 -13.65 6.60
C ALA A 89 5.22 -13.11 5.90
N ILE A 90 4.08 -13.79 6.09
CA ILE A 90 2.78 -13.38 5.56
C ILE A 90 2.31 -12.06 6.19
N ALA A 91 2.50 -11.90 7.49
CA ALA A 91 2.21 -10.65 8.17
C ALA A 91 3.08 -9.49 7.67
N ASP A 92 4.37 -9.70 7.40
CA ASP A 92 5.26 -8.66 6.81
C ASP A 92 4.83 -8.33 5.36
N ALA A 93 4.44 -9.34 4.59
CA ALA A 93 3.92 -9.14 3.24
C ALA A 93 2.63 -8.31 3.24
N ARG A 94 1.74 -8.52 4.23
CA ARG A 94 0.56 -7.69 4.46
C ARG A 94 0.91 -6.26 4.77
N ALA A 95 1.82 -6.03 5.72
CA ALA A 95 2.29 -4.68 6.06
C ALA A 95 2.88 -3.96 4.84
N ARG A 96 3.65 -4.67 3.99
CA ARG A 96 4.17 -4.13 2.73
C ARG A 96 3.04 -3.78 1.76
N SER A 97 2.09 -4.68 1.52
CA SER A 97 1.00 -4.42 0.58
C SER A 97 0.13 -3.23 1.00
N LEU A 98 -0.17 -3.08 2.30
CA LEU A 98 -0.87 -1.91 2.83
C LEU A 98 -0.06 -0.61 2.65
N SER A 99 1.26 -0.67 2.78
CA SER A 99 2.13 0.47 2.52
C SER A 99 2.10 0.90 1.05
N GLU A 100 2.13 -0.06 0.12
CA GLU A 100 2.04 0.20 -1.33
C GLU A 100 0.64 0.69 -1.76
N LEU A 101 -0.41 0.37 -0.97
CA LEU A 101 -1.76 0.91 -1.13
C LEU A 101 -1.92 2.34 -0.56
N GLY A 102 -0.88 2.93 0.02
CA GLY A 102 -0.97 4.25 0.65
C GLY A 102 -1.79 4.27 1.94
N LEU A 103 -1.85 3.13 2.66
CA LEU A 103 -2.61 2.99 3.90
C LEU A 103 -1.66 2.99 5.11
N ALA A 104 -0.91 4.08 5.32
CA ALA A 104 0.19 4.14 6.29
C ALA A 104 -0.22 3.76 7.72
N ARG A 105 -1.40 4.16 8.20
CA ARG A 105 -1.85 3.75 9.54
C ARG A 105 -2.08 2.25 9.66
N LEU A 106 -2.75 1.65 8.68
CA LEU A 106 -3.02 0.22 8.68
C LEU A 106 -1.72 -0.57 8.50
N ALA A 107 -0.83 -0.10 7.63
CA ALA A 107 0.50 -0.66 7.45
C ALA A 107 1.31 -0.60 8.76
N LEU A 108 1.23 0.50 9.53
CA LEU A 108 1.93 0.64 10.80
C LEU A 108 1.41 -0.37 11.84
N THR A 109 0.09 -0.53 11.95
CA THR A 109 -0.52 -1.53 12.84
C THR A 109 -0.05 -2.92 12.45
N ALA A 110 -0.19 -3.30 11.19
CA ALA A 110 0.25 -4.61 10.70
C ALA A 110 1.75 -4.85 10.95
N GLN A 111 2.60 -3.83 10.78
CA GLN A 111 4.03 -3.97 11.02
C GLN A 111 4.36 -4.15 12.52
N LYS A 112 3.59 -3.52 13.42
CA LYS A 112 3.73 -3.75 14.86
C LYS A 112 3.32 -5.18 15.23
N ASP A 113 2.26 -5.69 14.62
CA ASP A 113 1.82 -7.07 14.81
C ASP A 113 2.91 -8.06 14.39
N VAL A 114 3.63 -7.80 13.28
CA VAL A 114 4.80 -8.60 12.86
C VAL A 114 5.88 -8.64 13.95
N LEU A 115 6.20 -7.50 14.55
CA LEU A 115 7.20 -7.44 15.62
C LEU A 115 6.75 -8.23 16.85
N THR A 116 5.48 -8.10 17.24
CA THR A 116 4.90 -8.88 18.34
C THR A 116 4.89 -10.38 18.04
N LEU A 117 4.58 -10.80 16.81
CA LEU A 117 4.70 -12.21 16.41
C LEU A 117 6.15 -12.67 16.53
N CYS A 118 7.11 -11.88 16.08
CA CYS A 118 8.53 -12.22 16.18
C CYS A 118 9.10 -12.23 17.60
N GLU A 119 8.42 -11.64 18.58
CA GLU A 119 8.75 -11.79 20.00
C GLU A 119 8.23 -13.13 20.55
N GLN A 120 7.11 -13.63 20.02
CA GLN A 120 6.44 -14.85 20.48
C GLN A 120 7.00 -16.13 19.84
N GLN A 121 7.58 -16.03 18.65
CA GLN A 121 8.13 -17.16 17.90
C GLN A 121 9.44 -16.80 17.19
N ALA A 122 10.19 -17.82 16.77
CA ALA A 122 11.46 -17.62 16.08
C ALA A 122 11.26 -16.92 14.72
N CYS A 123 11.87 -15.74 14.56
CA CYS A 123 11.93 -15.00 13.30
C CYS A 123 13.35 -14.89 12.76
N PRO A 124 13.53 -14.90 11.42
CA PRO A 124 14.80 -14.54 10.82
C PRO A 124 15.21 -13.11 11.23
N ARG A 125 16.47 -12.92 11.66
CA ARG A 125 16.99 -11.59 12.05
C ARG A 125 16.78 -10.52 10.97
N GLY A 126 16.89 -10.91 9.70
CA GLY A 126 16.66 -10.02 8.56
C GLY A 126 15.22 -9.51 8.46
N LEU A 127 14.23 -10.33 8.85
CA LEU A 127 12.82 -9.93 8.88
C LEU A 127 12.58 -8.91 9.99
N VAL A 128 13.05 -9.18 11.22
CA VAL A 128 12.93 -8.25 12.36
C VAL A 128 13.53 -6.88 12.03
N ALA A 129 14.77 -6.86 11.53
CA ALA A 129 15.45 -5.61 11.20
C ALA A 129 14.72 -4.81 10.09
N ARG A 130 14.12 -5.50 9.12
CA ARG A 130 13.29 -4.87 8.08
C ARG A 130 11.99 -4.33 8.66
N ALA A 131 11.32 -5.12 9.50
CA ALA A 131 10.08 -4.76 10.16
C ALA A 131 10.24 -3.50 11.02
N GLU A 132 11.28 -3.43 11.85
CA GLU A 132 11.59 -2.26 12.68
C GLU A 132 11.86 -1.00 11.84
N ARG A 133 12.64 -1.13 10.76
CA ARG A 133 12.91 -0.01 9.85
C ARG A 133 11.62 0.51 9.23
N ARG A 134 10.75 -0.38 8.75
CA ARG A 134 9.47 0.01 8.16
C ARG A 134 8.53 0.62 9.21
N ALA A 135 8.45 0.05 10.42
CA ALA A 135 7.63 0.57 11.51
C ALA A 135 8.04 1.99 11.90
N ARG A 136 9.35 2.26 12.02
CA ARG A 136 9.86 3.62 12.28
C ARG A 136 9.50 4.59 11.15
N PHE A 137 9.66 4.20 9.90
CA PHE A 137 9.27 5.06 8.78
C PHE A 137 7.76 5.36 8.77
N LEU A 138 6.92 4.33 8.92
CA LEU A 138 5.48 4.45 8.94
C LEU A 138 4.98 5.27 10.15
N SER A 139 5.62 5.15 11.32
CA SER A 139 5.27 5.98 12.49
C SER A 139 5.51 7.47 12.21
N GLN A 140 6.58 7.80 11.50
CA GLN A 140 6.87 9.17 11.08
C GLN A 140 5.88 9.67 10.03
N MET A 141 5.48 8.82 9.08
CA MET A 141 4.42 9.15 8.11
C MET A 141 3.10 9.49 8.82
N VAL A 142 2.65 8.61 9.73
CA VAL A 142 1.41 8.81 10.49
C VAL A 142 1.49 10.07 11.36
N ARG A 143 2.62 10.31 12.03
CA ARG A 143 2.85 11.53 12.83
C ARG A 143 2.74 12.80 11.99
N LEU A 144 3.22 12.76 10.76
CA LEU A 144 3.13 13.87 9.80
C LEU A 144 1.80 13.87 9.03
N GLY A 145 0.85 12.99 9.31
CA GLY A 145 -0.43 12.90 8.61
C GLY A 145 -0.31 12.54 7.13
N VAL A 146 0.71 11.76 6.76
CA VAL A 146 0.92 11.23 5.40
C VAL A 146 0.40 9.80 5.36
N GLU A 147 -0.59 9.53 4.50
CA GLU A 147 -1.08 8.17 4.23
C GLU A 147 -0.39 7.58 3.00
N ASP A 148 -0.42 8.30 1.88
CA ASP A 148 0.20 7.89 0.63
C ASP A 148 1.47 8.72 0.32
N PRO A 149 2.66 8.08 0.22
CA PRO A 149 3.89 8.78 -0.11
C PRO A 149 3.93 9.31 -1.55
N THR A 150 3.12 8.78 -2.47
CA THR A 150 3.04 9.24 -3.87
C THR A 150 2.26 10.54 -3.99
N GLU A 151 1.23 10.74 -3.17
CA GLU A 151 0.45 11.99 -3.12
C GLU A 151 1.22 13.13 -2.43
N GLN A 152 2.04 12.80 -1.43
CA GLN A 152 2.75 13.79 -0.59
C GLN A 152 4.27 13.52 -0.50
N PRO A 153 5.01 13.52 -1.62
CA PRO A 153 6.39 13.04 -1.68
C PRO A 153 7.36 13.84 -0.81
N ASN A 154 7.19 15.15 -0.70
CA ASN A 154 8.06 16.00 0.13
C ASN A 154 7.89 15.69 1.63
N ARG A 155 6.66 15.39 2.07
CA ARG A 155 6.39 15.04 3.48
C ARG A 155 6.82 13.61 3.78
N ALA A 156 6.67 12.69 2.82
CA ALA A 156 7.23 11.35 2.92
C ALA A 156 8.76 11.36 3.03
N LEU A 157 9.45 12.22 2.25
CA LEU A 157 10.90 12.40 2.36
C LEU A 157 11.30 12.95 3.74
N LEU A 158 10.52 13.89 4.29
CA LEU A 158 10.74 14.37 5.66
C LEU A 158 10.55 13.23 6.68
N ALA A 159 9.49 12.42 6.55
CA ALA A 159 9.26 11.26 7.41
C ALA A 159 10.46 10.30 7.40
N TYR A 160 10.99 10.00 6.21
CA TYR A 160 12.18 9.16 6.05
C TYR A 160 13.41 9.74 6.77
N ARG A 161 13.69 11.03 6.59
CA ARG A 161 14.82 11.69 7.25
C ARG A 161 14.70 11.68 8.77
N LEU A 162 13.49 11.86 9.30
CA LEU A 162 13.21 11.78 10.74
C LEU A 162 13.41 10.36 11.28
N ALA A 163 12.91 9.35 10.55
CA ALA A 163 13.04 7.94 10.93
C ALA A 163 14.51 7.50 11.01
N VAL A 164 15.34 7.89 10.04
CA VAL A 164 16.78 7.56 10.04
C VAL A 164 17.54 8.27 11.17
N ARG A 165 17.18 9.52 11.49
CA ARG A 165 17.81 10.26 12.59
C ARG A 165 17.52 9.63 13.95
N GLU A 166 16.32 9.13 14.16
CA GLU A 166 15.94 8.45 15.42
C GLU A 166 16.84 7.22 15.68
N VAL A 167 17.18 6.45 14.63
CA VAL A 167 18.11 5.31 14.72
C VAL A 167 19.51 5.72 15.17
N SER A 168 19.99 6.90 14.76
CA SER A 168 21.32 7.38 15.15
C SER A 168 21.41 7.78 16.63
N LEU A 169 20.27 8.07 17.26
CA LEU A 169 20.20 8.51 18.66
C LEU A 169 19.91 7.36 19.64
N ASP A 170 19.34 6.26 19.15
CA ASP A 170 18.93 5.09 19.94
C ASP A 170 20.04 4.03 20.09
N MET A 171 21.28 4.36 19.73
CA MET A 171 22.46 3.55 20.07
C MET A 171 22.85 3.81 21.54
N ARG A 172 22.17 3.15 22.48
CA ARG A 172 22.57 3.05 23.89
C ARG A 172 22.51 1.62 24.38
#